data_AF-A0A7W0YCC9-F1
#
_entry.id   AF-A0A7W0YCC9-F1
#
_cell.length_a   1.000
_cell.length_b   1.000
_cell.length_c   1.000
_cell.angle_alpha   90.00
_cell.angle_beta   90.00
_cell.angle_gamma   90.00
#
_symmetry.space_group_name_H-M   'P 1'
#
loop_
_entity.id
_entity.type
_entity.pdbx_description
1 polymer ?
#
loop_
_entity_poly.entity_id
_entity_poly.type
_entity_poly.pdbx_seq_one_letter_code
_entity_poly.pdbx_strand_id
1 'polypeptide(L)'
;MIPKDHVFTLGVEEEFQIVDPETRELRSHIQQILGDGKVVMQERIKPEMHQSVVETGTDVCHTAAEAREQVIRLRSDLAELAAGGGSKVASAGTHP
;
A
#
# COMPACT_ATOMS: atom_id res chain seq x y z
N MET A 1 19.53 39.04 -5.63
CA MET A 1 19.14 37.79 -6.31
C MET A 1 18.32 37.01 -5.30
N ILE A 2 17.00 36.92 -5.48
CA ILE A 2 16.13 36.14 -4.60
C ILE A 2 16.52 34.67 -4.83
N PRO A 3 16.85 33.88 -3.79
CA PRO A 3 17.11 32.46 -3.97
C PRO A 3 15.90 31.84 -4.69
N LYS A 4 16.13 31.01 -5.71
CA LYS A 4 15.04 30.24 -6.32
C LYS A 4 14.40 29.42 -5.20
N ASP A 5 13.14 29.73 -4.88
CA ASP A 5 12.34 28.95 -3.94
C ASP A 5 12.39 27.49 -4.37
N HIS A 6 13.01 26.64 -3.56
CA HIS A 6 13.03 25.21 -3.83
C HIS A 6 11.62 24.68 -3.65
N VAL A 7 11.05 24.08 -4.70
CA VAL A 7 9.73 23.46 -4.64
C VAL A 7 9.90 22.10 -3.98
N PHE A 8 9.48 21.99 -2.71
CA PHE A 8 9.46 20.72 -1.98
C PHE A 8 8.41 19.78 -2.58
N THR A 9 8.74 18.48 -2.59
CA THR A 9 7.84 17.41 -3.01
C THR A 9 7.64 16.40 -1.88
N LEU A 10 6.62 15.55 -2.01
CA LEU A 10 6.24 14.54 -1.01
C LEU A 10 6.18 13.16 -1.67
N GLY A 11 6.52 12.13 -0.89
CA GLY A 11 6.23 10.73 -1.19
C GLY A 11 5.73 10.08 0.10
N VAL A 12 4.74 9.19 -0.01
CA VAL A 12 4.17 8.47 1.13
C VAL A 12 4.24 6.97 0.85
N GLU A 13 4.82 6.24 1.80
CA GLU A 13 4.84 4.78 1.82
C GLU A 13 4.04 4.30 3.02
N GLU A 14 3.26 3.24 2.81
CA GLU A 14 2.43 2.62 3.84
C GLU A 14 2.56 1.11 3.80
N GLU A 15 2.75 0.51 4.97
CA GLU A 15 2.81 -0.92 5.16
C GLU A 15 1.51 -1.45 5.77
N PHE A 16 1.00 -2.53 5.21
CA PHE A 16 -0.24 -3.19 5.63
C PHE A 16 -0.02 -4.67 5.87
N GLN A 17 -0.60 -5.17 6.96
CA GLN A 17 -0.64 -6.58 7.28
C GLN A 17 -1.83 -7.24 6.57
N ILE A 18 -1.60 -8.37 5.91
CA ILE A 18 -2.66 -9.21 5.35
C ILE A 18 -3.13 -10.17 6.44
N VAL A 19 -4.41 -10.11 6.76
CA VAL A 19 -5.02 -10.89 7.84
C VAL A 19 -6.17 -11.73 7.33
N ASP A 20 -6.33 -12.89 7.95
CA ASP A 20 -7.53 -13.69 7.82
C ASP A 20 -8.70 -12.99 8.53
N PRO A 21 -9.85 -12.77 7.87
CA PRO A 21 -10.96 -12.02 8.45
C PRO A 21 -11.64 -12.74 9.62
N GLU A 22 -11.51 -14.07 9.73
CA GLU A 22 -12.12 -14.87 10.79
C GLU A 22 -11.15 -15.06 11.96
N THR A 23 -9.95 -15.57 11.69
CA THR A 23 -8.97 -15.89 12.76
C THR A 23 -8.20 -14.65 13.22
N ARG A 24 -8.13 -13.62 12.37
CA ARG A 24 -7.30 -12.42 12.55
C ARG A 24 -5.79 -12.70 12.57
N GLU A 25 -5.36 -13.88 12.14
CA GLU A 25 -3.94 -14.20 12.00
C GLU A 25 -3.37 -13.65 10.69
N LEU A 26 -2.05 -13.45 10.67
CA LEU A 26 -1.31 -13.06 9.48
C LEU A 26 -1.39 -14.15 8.40
N ARG A 27 -1.67 -13.74 7.16
CA ARG A 27 -1.65 -14.62 5.98
C ARG A 27 -0.46 -14.30 5.08
N SER A 28 0.32 -15.33 4.73
CA SER A 28 1.50 -15.23 3.85
C SER A 28 1.21 -15.33 2.34
N HIS A 29 -0.05 -15.51 1.92
CA HIS A 29 -0.45 -15.81 0.54
C HIS A 29 -0.49 -14.58 -0.40
N ILE A 30 0.34 -13.58 -0.14
CA ILE A 30 0.40 -12.33 -0.89
C ILE A 30 0.67 -12.55 -2.39
N GLN A 31 1.44 -13.59 -2.72
CA GLN A 31 1.83 -13.88 -4.10
C GLN A 31 0.67 -14.35 -4.99
N GLN A 32 -0.34 -15.03 -4.42
CA GLN A 32 -1.55 -15.40 -5.18
C GLN A 32 -2.45 -14.19 -5.39
N ILE A 33 -2.64 -13.37 -4.35
CA ILE A 33 -3.43 -12.13 -4.40
C ILE A 33 -2.83 -11.16 -5.43
N LEU A 34 -1.51 -10.97 -5.41
CA LEU A 34 -0.79 -10.15 -6.38
C LEU A 34 -0.66 -10.81 -7.75
N GLY A 35 -0.77 -12.13 -7.86
CA GLY A 35 -0.70 -12.86 -9.13
C GLY A 35 -1.81 -12.45 -10.10
N ASP A 36 -3.03 -12.28 -9.57
CA ASP A 36 -4.19 -11.84 -10.35
C ASP A 36 -4.22 -10.30 -10.53
N GLY A 37 -3.68 -9.54 -9.57
CA GLY A 37 -3.55 -8.07 -9.63
C GLY A 37 -2.31 -7.54 -10.39
N LYS A 38 -1.38 -8.43 -10.76
CA LYS A 38 -0.08 -8.09 -11.36
C LYS A 38 -0.17 -7.37 -12.69
N VAL A 39 -1.31 -7.38 -13.37
CA VAL A 39 -1.50 -6.65 -14.63
C VAL A 39 -1.83 -5.17 -14.39
N VAL A 40 -2.24 -4.76 -13.18
CA VAL A 40 -2.76 -3.41 -12.90
C VAL A 40 -1.84 -2.55 -12.02
N MET A 41 -0.97 -3.12 -11.17
CA MET A 41 -0.25 -2.35 -10.12
C MET A 41 1.26 -2.65 -9.97
N GLN A 42 1.93 -3.06 -11.04
CA GLN A 42 3.29 -3.64 -10.99
C GLN A 42 4.41 -2.76 -10.41
N GLU A 43 4.22 -1.44 -10.26
CA GLU A 43 5.26 -0.54 -9.72
C GLU A 43 4.98 -0.01 -8.31
N ARG A 44 3.74 -0.14 -7.80
CA ARG A 44 3.31 0.53 -6.55
C ARG A 44 3.15 -0.39 -5.36
N ILE A 45 3.22 -1.71 -5.58
CA ILE A 45 3.10 -2.71 -4.53
C ILE A 45 4.31 -3.62 -4.53
N LYS A 46 5.04 -3.63 -3.41
CA LYS A 46 6.19 -4.53 -3.20
C LYS A 46 5.86 -5.55 -2.10
N PRO A 47 6.06 -6.85 -2.35
CA PRO A 47 6.05 -7.84 -1.27
C PRO A 47 7.28 -7.62 -0.39
N GLU A 48 7.06 -7.40 0.90
CA GLU A 48 8.13 -7.27 1.90
C GLU A 48 8.74 -8.64 2.28
N MET A 49 9.89 -8.64 2.95
CA MET A 49 10.59 -9.87 3.38
C MET A 49 9.70 -10.77 4.25
N HIS A 50 8.75 -10.18 4.98
CA HIS A 50 7.68 -10.90 5.67
C HIS A 50 6.48 -11.03 4.72
N GLN A 51 6.23 -12.24 4.24
CA GLN A 51 5.20 -12.52 3.21
C GLN A 51 3.76 -12.14 3.59
N SER A 52 3.53 -11.63 4.80
CA SER A 52 2.25 -11.12 5.29
C SER A 52 2.14 -9.60 5.29
N VAL A 53 3.13 -8.87 4.75
CA VAL A 53 3.12 -7.41 4.67
C VAL A 53 3.15 -6.94 3.21
N VAL A 54 2.26 -6.01 2.88
CA VAL A 54 2.23 -5.27 1.61
C VAL A 54 2.65 -3.83 1.85
N GLU A 55 3.58 -3.33 1.06
CA GLU A 55 3.89 -1.91 0.96
C GLU A 55 3.13 -1.27 -0.22
N THR A 56 2.56 -0.09 -0.01
CA THR A 56 2.09 0.80 -1.09
C THR A 56 2.87 2.10 -1.09
N GLY A 57 3.25 2.60 -2.27
CA GLY A 57 3.94 3.88 -2.42
C GLY A 57 3.21 4.84 -3.37
N THR A 58 3.11 6.13 -2.99
CA THR A 58 2.68 7.19 -3.91
C THR A 58 3.78 7.54 -4.90
N ASP A 59 3.40 8.19 -6.01
CA ASP A 59 4.37 8.90 -6.82
C ASP A 59 4.92 10.13 -6.06
N VAL A 60 5.87 10.83 -6.68
CA VAL A 60 6.31 12.15 -6.22
C VAL A 60 5.15 13.13 -6.38
N CYS A 61 4.65 13.63 -5.27
CA CYS A 61 3.54 14.58 -5.20
C CYS A 61 4.07 16.01 -4.99
N HIS A 62 3.45 16.99 -5.64
CA HIS A 62 3.79 18.41 -5.50
C HIS A 62 2.97 19.11 -4.40
N THR A 63 1.90 18.48 -3.92
CA THR A 63 1.06 19.00 -2.85
C THR A 63 0.61 17.90 -1.88
N ALA A 64 0.25 18.28 -0.67
CA ALA A 64 -0.34 17.34 0.30
C ALA A 64 -1.72 16.83 -0.13
N ALA A 65 -2.47 17.62 -0.93
CA ALA A 65 -3.76 17.20 -1.46
C ALA A 65 -3.62 16.06 -2.47
N GLU A 66 -2.62 16.18 -3.37
CA GLU A 66 -2.26 15.13 -4.33
C GLU A 66 -1.81 13.85 -3.60
N ALA A 67 -0.92 13.97 -2.61
CA ALA A 67 -0.50 12.83 -1.79
C ALA A 67 -1.69 12.14 -1.11
N ARG A 68 -2.63 12.91 -0.57
CA ARG A 68 -3.86 12.38 0.06
C ARG A 68 -4.74 11.62 -0.93
N GLU A 69 -4.91 12.14 -2.14
CA GLU A 69 -5.69 11.49 -3.18
C GLU A 69 -5.07 10.15 -3.59
N GLN A 70 -3.75 10.12 -3.80
CA GLN A 70 -3.03 8.90 -4.12
C GLN A 70 -3.09 7.87 -2.99
N VAL A 71 -2.89 8.30 -1.74
CA VAL A 71 -3.00 7.43 -0.55
C VAL A 71 -4.39 6.77 -0.47
N ILE A 72 -5.46 7.55 -0.64
CA ILE A 72 -6.82 7.01 -0.58
C ILE A 72 -7.03 5.97 -1.68
N ARG A 73 -6.61 6.28 -2.90
CA ARG A 73 -6.72 5.36 -4.04
C ARG A 73 -5.96 4.06 -3.77
N LEU A 74 -4.70 4.15 -3.36
CA LEU A 74 -3.86 2.97 -3.09
C LEU A 74 -4.44 2.08 -2.00
N ARG A 75 -4.96 2.67 -0.92
CA ARG A 75 -5.64 1.93 0.16
C ARG A 75 -6.90 1.23 -0.34
N SER A 76 -7.71 1.90 -1.16
CA SER A 76 -8.92 1.33 -1.75
C SER A 76 -8.59 0.16 -2.67
N ASP A 77 -7.64 0.35 -3.59
CA ASP A 77 -7.22 -0.66 -4.55
C ASP A 77 -6.65 -1.90 -3.81
N LEU A 78 -5.82 -1.69 -2.78
CA LEU A 78 -5.29 -2.77 -1.96
C LEU A 78 -6.38 -3.52 -1.18
N ALA A 79 -7.34 -2.80 -0.59
CA ALA A 79 -8.43 -3.40 0.15
C ALA A 79 -9.36 -4.24 -0.75
N GLU A 80 -9.67 -3.76 -1.96
CA GLU A 80 -10.44 -4.51 -2.95
C GLU A 80 -9.70 -5.76 -3.40
N LEU A 81 -8.40 -5.64 -3.70
CA LEU A 81 -7.57 -6.77 -4.10
C LEU A 81 -7.49 -7.84 -3.00
N ALA A 82 -7.26 -7.43 -1.75
CA ALA A 82 -7.23 -8.35 -0.61
C ALA A 82 -8.58 -9.05 -0.40
N ALA A 83 -9.69 -8.31 -0.52
CA ALA A 83 -11.04 -8.86 -0.41
C ALA A 83 -11.35 -9.88 -1.52
N GLY A 84 -10.90 -9.62 -2.76
CA GLY A 84 -11.00 -10.57 -3.88
C GLY A 84 -10.26 -11.89 -3.61
N GLY A 85 -9.17 -11.84 -2.83
CA GLY A 85 -8.43 -13.00 -2.35
C GLY A 85 -8.92 -13.59 -1.01
N GLY A 86 -10.10 -13.18 -0.52
CA GLY A 86 -10.68 -13.67 0.74
C GLY A 86 -9.92 -13.25 2.00
N SER A 87 -9.13 -12.17 1.93
CA SER A 87 -8.34 -11.63 3.04
C SER A 87 -8.72 -10.18 3.35
N LYS A 88 -8.22 -9.63 4.45
CA LYS A 88 -8.34 -8.20 4.76
C LYS A 88 -6.97 -7.58 4.99
N VAL A 89 -6.93 -6.25 4.98
CA VAL A 89 -5.74 -5.46 5.30
C VAL A 89 -5.90 -4.77 6.65
N ALA A 90 -4.81 -4.71 7.42
CA ALA A 90 -4.73 -4.00 8.68
C ALA A 90 -3.52 -3.06 8.67
N SER A 91 -3.70 -1.86 9.22
CA SER A 91 -2.62 -0.88 9.40
C SER A 91 -2.28 -0.79 10.88
N ALA A 92 -1.13 -1.34 11.25
CA ALA A 92 -0.61 -1.32 12.62
C ALA A 92 0.91 -1.50 12.59
N GLY A 93 1.62 -0.84 13.52
CA GLY A 93 3.08 -0.96 13.61
C GLY A 93 3.56 -2.37 14.00
N THR A 94 2.73 -3.15 14.68
CA THR A 94 2.95 -4.57 14.98
C THR A 94 1.63 -5.32 14.91
N HIS A 95 1.67 -6.62 14.61
CA HIS A 95 0.52 -7.48 14.82
C HIS A 95 0.33 -7.69 16.33
N PRO A 96 -0.91 -7.64 16.86
CA PRO A 96 -1.18 -7.91 18.28
C PRO A 96 -0.95 -9.37 18.67
#